data_AF-A0A9Q1QZY4-F1
#
_entry.id   AF-A0A9Q1QZY4-F1
#
_cell.length_a   1.000
_cell.length_b   1.000
_cell.length_c   1.000
_cell.angle_alpha   90.00
_cell.angle_beta   90.00
_cell.angle_gamma   90.00
#
_symmetry.space_group_name_H-M   'P 1'
#
loop_
_entity.id
_entity.type
_entity.pdbx_description
1 polymer ?
#
loop_
_entity_poly.entity_id
_entity_poly.type
_entity_poly.pdbx_seq_one_letter_code
_entity_poly.pdbx_strand_id
1 'polypeptide(L)'
;MTITSFTDEYTSPVPPSRIFSASIVDSHNLMPKLMPHAIKSIEFVQGNGGAGTIRQINFPEGGNFKSIKYRIDEINEEKFVYKYTLIEGDALVTRKNNL
;
A
#
# COMPACT_ATOMS: atom_id res chain seq x y z
N MET A 1 24.17 4.13 8.79
CA MET A 1 22.83 4.10 8.15
C MET A 1 22.04 5.27 8.69
N THR A 2 21.53 6.15 7.83
CA THR A 2 20.69 7.28 8.23
C THR A 2 19.24 6.93 7.93
N ILE A 3 18.34 7.16 8.90
CA ILE A 3 16.90 6.95 8.75
C ILE A 3 16.25 8.32 8.62
N THR A 4 15.50 8.54 7.55
CA THR A 4 14.71 9.77 7.35
C THR A 4 13.23 9.44 7.53
N SER A 5 12.55 10.18 8.40
CA SER A 5 11.12 10.02 8.67
C SER A 5 10.34 11.25 8.21
N PHE A 6 9.15 11.02 7.66
CA PHE A 6 8.19 12.05 7.23
C PHE A 6 6.83 11.74 7.87
N THR A 7 6.04 12.77 8.16
CA THR A 7 4.72 12.64 8.79
C THR A 7 3.76 13.62 8.13
N ASP A 8 2.63 13.10 7.65
CA ASP A 8 1.55 13.86 7.03
C ASP A 8 0.24 13.58 7.78
N GLU A 9 -0.57 14.62 7.98
CA GLU A 9 -1.87 14.54 8.65
C GLU A 9 -2.96 15.14 7.76
N TYR A 10 -4.09 14.42 7.65
CA TYR A 10 -5.25 14.84 6.87
C TYR A 10 -6.53 14.64 7.69
N THR A 11 -7.53 15.50 7.49
CA THR A 11 -8.85 15.35 8.11
C THR A 11 -9.85 14.77 7.11
N SER A 12 -10.78 13.96 7.60
CA SER A 12 -11.84 13.37 6.79
C SER A 12 -13.16 13.37 7.55
N PRO A 13 -14.30 13.66 6.90
CA PRO A 13 -15.61 13.53 7.51
C PRO A 13 -16.08 12.07 7.65
N VAL A 14 -15.35 11.12 7.03
CA VAL A 14 -15.71 9.70 7.07
C VAL A 14 -15.16 9.05 8.35
N PRO A 15 -15.95 8.20 9.05
CA PRO A 15 -15.48 7.53 10.26
C PRO A 15 -14.20 6.69 10.04
N PRO A 16 -13.27 6.65 11.02
CA PRO A 16 -12.01 5.91 10.90
C PRO A 16 -12.18 4.44 10.50
N SER A 17 -13.15 3.75 11.09
CA SER A 17 -13.44 2.34 10.79
C SER A 17 -13.78 2.09 9.32
N ARG A 18 -14.54 3.01 8.71
CA ARG A 18 -14.93 2.90 7.31
C ARG A 18 -13.76 3.20 6.38
N ILE A 19 -12.93 4.19 6.70
CA ILE A 19 -11.71 4.48 5.93
C ILE A 19 -10.75 3.29 6.02
N PHE A 20 -10.53 2.76 7.22
CA PHE A 20 -9.62 1.64 7.45
C PHE A 20 -10.07 0.38 6.72
N SER A 21 -11.35 0.03 6.85
CA SER A 21 -11.94 -1.11 6.14
C SER A 21 -11.80 -0.96 4.63
N ALA A 22 -12.18 0.20 4.07
CA ALA A 22 -12.11 0.47 2.64
C ALA A 22 -10.66 0.50 2.08
N SER A 23 -9.74 1.13 2.82
CA SER A 23 -8.41 1.47 2.31
C SER A 23 -7.36 0.41 2.61
N ILE A 24 -7.59 -0.42 3.64
CA ILE A 24 -6.61 -1.41 4.11
C ILE A 24 -7.15 -2.84 4.01
N VAL A 25 -8.33 -3.11 4.58
CA VAL A 25 -8.90 -4.47 4.66
C VAL A 25 -9.43 -4.93 3.30
N ASP A 26 -10.34 -4.16 2.72
CA ASP A 26 -10.99 -4.43 1.43
C ASP A 26 -10.31 -3.72 0.25
N SER A 27 -9.11 -3.19 0.48
CA SER A 27 -8.39 -2.37 -0.50
C SER A 27 -8.21 -3.08 -1.84
N HIS A 28 -8.02 -4.40 -1.80
CA HIS A 28 -7.78 -5.20 -2.99
C HIS A 28 -8.98 -5.29 -3.93
N ASN A 29 -10.20 -5.19 -3.39
CA ASN A 29 -11.42 -5.17 -4.19
C ASN A 29 -11.84 -3.74 -4.54
N LEU A 30 -11.66 -2.81 -3.60
CA LEU A 30 -12.23 -1.48 -3.71
C LEU A 30 -11.32 -0.50 -4.47
N MET A 31 -10.01 -0.50 -4.22
CA MET A 31 -9.10 0.46 -4.84
C MET A 31 -9.06 0.39 -6.36
N PRO A 32 -9.04 -0.80 -7.02
CA PRO A 32 -9.10 -0.86 -8.48
C PRO A 32 -10.40 -0.28 -9.06
N LYS A 33 -11.51 -0.35 -8.31
CA LYS A 33 -12.80 0.21 -8.75
C LYS A 33 -12.89 1.72 -8.52
N LEU A 34 -12.31 2.21 -7.42
CA LEU A 34 -12.29 3.64 -7.10
C LEU A 34 -11.29 4.42 -7.96
N MET A 35 -10.15 3.80 -8.28
CA MET A 35 -9.05 4.45 -9.01
C MET A 35 -8.56 3.58 -10.17
N PRO A 36 -9.42 3.24 -11.14
CA PRO A 36 -9.08 2.31 -12.23
C PRO A 36 -7.94 2.81 -13.12
N HIS A 37 -7.74 4.13 -13.19
CA HIS A 37 -6.65 4.75 -13.94
C HIS A 37 -5.29 4.69 -13.22
N ALA A 38 -5.29 4.43 -11.90
CA ALA A 38 -4.07 4.36 -11.10
C ALA A 38 -3.75 2.92 -10.67
N ILE A 39 -4.76 2.08 -10.43
CA ILE A 39 -4.58 0.72 -9.90
C ILE A 39 -5.32 -0.26 -10.80
N LYS A 40 -4.57 -1.18 -11.41
CA LYS A 40 -5.12 -2.26 -12.24
C LYS A 40 -5.62 -3.41 -11.38
N SER A 41 -4.80 -3.88 -10.45
CA SER A 41 -5.18 -4.91 -9.48
C SER A 41 -4.32 -4.83 -8.22
N ILE A 42 -4.80 -5.44 -7.14
CA ILE A 42 -4.02 -5.71 -5.94
C ILE A 42 -4.19 -7.19 -5.61
N GLU A 43 -3.07 -7.89 -5.46
CA GLU A 43 -3.05 -9.33 -5.32
C GLU A 43 -2.28 -9.74 -4.06
N PHE A 44 -2.73 -10.83 -3.44
CA PHE A 44 -2.03 -11.47 -2.34
C PHE A 44 -1.02 -12.46 -2.93
N VAL A 45 0.27 -12.12 -2.86
CA VAL A 45 1.35 -12.99 -3.35
C VAL A 45 1.67 -14.07 -2.32
N GLN A 46 1.57 -13.73 -1.04
CA GLN A 46 1.77 -14.65 0.07
C GLN A 46 0.93 -14.23 1.27
N GLY A 47 0.36 -15.19 1.99
CA GLY A 47 -0.44 -14.95 3.20
C GLY A 47 -1.91 -14.68 2.90
N ASN A 48 -2.66 -14.34 3.95
CA ASN A 48 -4.13 -14.25 3.93
C ASN A 48 -4.66 -12.86 4.30
N GLY A 49 -3.80 -11.84 4.35
CA GLY A 49 -4.18 -10.46 4.68
C GLY A 49 -3.75 -9.96 6.05
N GLY A 50 -3.25 -10.83 6.94
CA GLY A 50 -2.67 -10.45 8.23
C GLY A 50 -1.18 -10.04 8.15
N ALA A 51 -0.55 -9.82 9.31
CA ALA A 51 0.89 -9.58 9.39
C ALA A 51 1.70 -10.72 8.73
N GLY A 52 2.78 -10.35 8.05
CA GLY A 52 3.60 -11.23 7.21
C GLY A 52 3.08 -11.42 5.78
N THR A 53 1.84 -11.01 5.48
CA THR A 53 1.30 -11.08 4.11
C THR A 53 2.09 -10.19 3.16
N ILE A 54 2.37 -10.68 1.96
CA ILE A 54 2.93 -9.90 0.86
C ILE A 54 1.81 -9.58 -0.13
N ARG A 55 1.59 -8.29 -0.37
CA ARG A 55 0.66 -7.79 -1.39
C ARG A 55 1.42 -7.15 -2.53
N GLN A 56 0.93 -7.36 -3.74
CA GLN A 56 1.42 -6.71 -4.96
C GLN A 56 0.36 -5.77 -5.51
N ILE A 57 0.72 -4.53 -5.82
CA ILE A 57 -0.12 -3.63 -6.62
C ILE A 57 0.40 -3.65 -8.05
N ASN A 58 -0.48 -3.90 -9.00
CA ASN A 58 -0.21 -3.79 -10.41
C ASN A 58 -0.79 -2.48 -10.94
N PHE A 59 0.02 -1.71 -11.65
CA PHE A 59 -0.41 -0.47 -12.27
C PHE A 59 -0.88 -0.70 -13.72
N PRO A 60 -1.71 0.18 -14.27
CA PRO A 60 -2.08 0.13 -15.68
C PRO A 60 -0.87 0.27 -16.62
N GLU A 61 -1.00 -0.31 -17.82
CA GLU A 61 0.04 -0.22 -18.85
C GLU A 61 0.21 1.22 -19.35
N GLY A 62 1.44 1.58 -19.75
CA GLY A 62 1.79 2.95 -20.15
C GLY A 62 2.17 3.89 -19.00
N GLY A 63 2.08 3.42 -17.74
CA GLY A 63 2.61 4.13 -16.57
C GLY A 63 4.13 3.95 -16.36
N ASN A 64 4.71 4.78 -15.48
CA ASN A 64 6.14 4.75 -15.15
C ASN A 64 6.58 3.50 -14.36
N PHE A 65 5.64 2.81 -13.72
CA PHE A 65 5.91 1.69 -12.83
C PHE A 65 5.04 0.51 -13.22
N LYS A 66 5.60 -0.71 -13.19
CA LYS A 66 4.82 -1.92 -13.51
C LYS A 66 4.05 -2.43 -12.30
N SER A 67 4.75 -2.57 -11.18
CA SER A 67 4.19 -3.06 -9.93
C SER A 67 5.03 -2.65 -8.73
N ILE A 68 4.43 -2.73 -7.55
CA ILE A 68 5.13 -2.68 -6.27
C ILE A 68 4.68 -3.83 -5.39
N LYS A 69 5.56 -4.31 -4.51
CA LYS A 69 5.23 -5.27 -3.46
C LYS A 69 5.55 -4.71 -2.09
N TYR A 70 4.63 -4.90 -1.16
CA TYR A 70 4.85 -4.58 0.25
C TYR A 70 4.47 -5.76 1.12
N ARG A 71 5.18 -5.88 2.25
CA ARG A 71 4.87 -6.81 3.33
C ARG A 71 4.09 -6.05 4.40
N ILE A 72 3.02 -6.66 4.91
CA ILE A 72 2.30 -6.17 6.08
C ILE A 72 3.10 -6.52 7.33
N ASP A 73 3.50 -5.52 8.10
CA ASP A 73 4.22 -5.73 9.36
C ASP A 73 3.26 -5.80 10.55
N GLU A 74 2.20 -4.98 10.52
CA GLU A 74 1.17 -4.94 11.55
C GLU A 74 -0.17 -4.52 10.93
N ILE A 75 -1.24 -5.16 11.38
CA ILE A 75 -2.60 -4.69 11.18
C ILE A 75 -3.33 -4.72 12.53
N ASN A 76 -3.84 -3.58 12.95
CA ASN A 76 -4.57 -3.42 14.20
C ASN A 76 -5.88 -2.67 13.93
N GLU A 77 -6.97 -3.42 13.79
CA GLU A 77 -8.29 -2.88 13.45
C GLU A 77 -8.94 -2.10 14.60
N GLU A 78 -8.59 -2.40 15.85
CA GLU A 78 -9.11 -1.69 17.03
C GLU A 78 -8.51 -0.28 17.14
N LYS A 79 -7.21 -0.15 16.82
CA LYS A 79 -6.47 1.13 16.87
C LYS A 79 -6.40 1.84 15.53
N PHE A 80 -6.93 1.24 14.47
CA PHE A 80 -6.83 1.71 13.08
C PHE A 80 -5.37 1.94 12.63
N VAL A 81 -4.45 1.07 13.07
CA VAL A 81 -3.02 1.14 12.73
C VAL A 81 -2.69 0.09 11.68
N TYR A 82 -1.99 0.53 10.63
CA TYR A 82 -1.48 -0.33 9.58
C TYR A 82 -0.01 0.02 9.32
N LYS A 83 0.87 -0.98 9.44
CA LYS A 83 2.30 -0.83 9.15
C LYS A 83 2.69 -1.78 8.03
N TYR A 84 3.47 -1.27 7.09
CA TYR A 84 3.95 -2.05 5.96
C TYR A 84 5.37 -1.62 5.58
N THR A 85 6.08 -2.57 4.99
CA THR A 85 7.41 -2.36 4.42
C THR A 85 7.31 -2.56 2.92
N LEU A 86 7.70 -1.55 2.12
CA LEU A 86 7.89 -1.70 0.69
C LEU A 86 9.13 -2.56 0.44
N ILE A 87 8.95 -3.75 -0.15
CA ILE A 87 10.02 -4.74 -0.35
C ILE A 87 10.50 -4.80 -1.80
N GLU A 88 9.62 -4.50 -2.77
CA GLU A 88 9.96 -4.41 -4.19
C GLU A 88 9.17 -3.27 -4.84
N GLY A 89 9.76 -2.63 -5.84
CA GLY A 89 9.10 -1.59 -6.60
C GLY A 89 10.10 -0.76 -7.40
N ASP A 90 9.74 -0.41 -8.62
CA ASP A 90 10.58 0.38 -9.53
C ASP A 90 11.00 1.73 -8.89
N ALA A 91 10.16 2.32 -8.02
CA ALA A 91 10.47 3.53 -7.26
C ALA A 91 11.60 3.36 -6.22
N LEU A 92 11.90 2.13 -5.77
CA LEU A 92 13.08 1.86 -4.94
C LEU A 92 14.39 2.03 -5.71
N VAL A 93 14.34 1.93 -7.05
CA VAL A 93 15.51 2.06 -7.92
C VAL A 93 15.93 3.52 -8.09
N THR A 94 14.99 4.46 -8.14
CA THR A 94 15.30 5.90 -8.32
C THR A 94 16.14 6.47 -7.17
N ARG A 95 16.05 5.92 -5.95
CA ARG A 95 16.91 6.34 -4.83
C ARG A 95 18.34 5.79 -4.86
N LYS A 96 18.69 4.85 -5.75
CA LYS A 96 20.06 4.32 -5.85
C LYS A 96 20.97 5.11 -6.80
N ASN A 97 20.44 6.01 -7.64
CA ASN A 97 21.22 6.66 -8.71
C ASN A 97 21.46 8.17 -8.51
N ASN A 98 21.20 8.73 -7.31
CA ASN A 98 21.52 10.12 -6.99
C ASN A 98 22.37 10.24 -5.70
N LEU A 99 23.48 9.51 -5.67
CA LEU A 99 24.64 9.75 -4.80
C LEU A 99 25.91 9.74 -5.64
#